data_AF-A0A1Y0IN22-F1
#
_entry.id   AF-A0A1Y0IN22-F1
#
_cell.length_a   1.000
_cell.length_b   1.000
_cell.length_c   1.000
_cell.angle_alpha   90.00
_cell.angle_beta   90.00
_cell.angle_gamma   90.00
#
_symmetry.space_group_name_H-M   'P 1'
#
loop_
_entity.id
_entity.type
_entity.pdbx_description
1 polymer ?
#
loop_
_entity_poly.entity_id
_entity_poly.type
_entity_poly.pdbx_seq_one_letter_code
_entity_poly.pdbx_strand_id
1 'polypeptide(L)'
;MNYLDHLESVVRGLREIDGIEIERLVISDPTNLDEITNVENNLSFRLPESLRNLYLENAASIHLVWTAEKEVFGSECKRGEIRLLSPSEIYEYYQDMIAIVQEYTLHDNENSEGVEALITDWPGWLPLFIFPNGDSFCLKKDGGQVMFLEHNVMDDGPNLHGLLIAQSFEELMKKWGSVGYVDLYDWYEGVDDSGIDLGKGIYSKLIEKLH
;
A
#
# COMPACT_ATOMS: atom_id res chain seq x y z
N MET A 1 9.16 -14.87 -7.20
CA MET A 1 9.27 -13.62 -7.97
C MET A 1 10.28 -12.75 -7.24
N ASN A 2 11.31 -12.24 -7.90
CA ASN A 2 12.18 -11.24 -7.30
C ASN A 2 11.45 -9.89 -7.42
N TYR A 3 11.06 -9.31 -6.29
CA TYR A 3 10.25 -8.09 -6.27
C TYR A 3 11.00 -6.89 -6.81
N LEU A 4 12.31 -6.83 -6.56
CA LEU A 4 13.15 -5.76 -7.06
C LEU A 4 13.29 -5.82 -8.58
N ASP A 5 13.53 -7.00 -9.15
CA ASP A 5 13.59 -7.18 -10.61
C ASP A 5 12.26 -6.78 -11.27
N HIS A 6 11.13 -7.10 -10.63
CA HIS A 6 9.81 -6.70 -11.12
C HIS A 6 9.63 -5.18 -11.09
N LEU A 7 9.94 -4.54 -9.95
CA LEU A 7 9.90 -3.09 -9.79
C LEU A 7 10.79 -2.39 -10.82
N GLU A 8 12.04 -2.84 -10.99
CA GLU A 8 12.98 -2.29 -11.96
C GLU A 8 12.47 -2.42 -13.39
N SER A 9 11.84 -3.55 -13.73
CA SER A 9 11.21 -3.75 -15.04
C SER A 9 10.06 -2.78 -15.26
N VAL A 10 9.20 -2.57 -14.26
CA VAL A 10 8.09 -1.61 -14.32
C VAL A 10 8.62 -0.19 -14.48
N VAL A 11 9.61 0.22 -13.68
CA VAL A 11 10.23 1.55 -13.77
C VAL A 11 10.88 1.77 -15.13
N ARG A 12 11.54 0.75 -15.70
CA ARG A 12 12.08 0.83 -17.06
C ARG A 12 10.96 1.08 -18.08
N GLY A 13 9.86 0.32 -18.01
CA GLY A 13 8.71 0.51 -18.88
C GLY A 13 8.12 1.92 -18.75
N LEU A 14 7.96 2.43 -17.53
CA LEU A 14 7.49 3.79 -17.28
C LEU A 14 8.40 4.85 -17.92
N ARG A 15 9.73 4.68 -17.86
CA ARG A 15 10.70 5.62 -18.48
C ARG A 15 10.65 5.63 -20.02
N GLU A 16 10.13 4.59 -20.65
CA GLU A 16 10.01 4.50 -22.11
C GLU A 16 8.73 5.17 -22.62
N ILE A 17 7.82 5.56 -21.74
CA ILE A 17 6.55 6.21 -22.11
C ILE A 17 6.75 7.73 -22.13
N ASP A 18 6.55 8.33 -23.30
CA ASP A 18 6.55 9.79 -23.46
C ASP A 18 5.53 10.45 -22.53
N GLY A 19 5.98 11.48 -21.80
CA GLY A 19 5.14 12.25 -20.87
C GLY A 19 5.09 11.70 -19.44
N ILE A 20 5.88 10.68 -19.11
CA ILE A 20 6.13 10.25 -17.72
C ILE A 20 7.41 10.88 -17.19
N GLU A 21 7.36 11.39 -15.96
CA GLU A 21 8.51 11.80 -15.17
C GLU A 21 8.67 10.89 -13.94
N ILE A 22 9.84 10.27 -13.79
CA ILE A 22 10.20 9.57 -12.55
C ILE A 22 10.83 10.60 -11.60
N GLU A 23 10.03 11.14 -10.69
CA GLU A 23 10.45 12.18 -9.74
C GLU A 23 11.34 11.63 -8.63
N ARG A 24 11.13 10.37 -8.24
CA ARG A 24 11.90 9.71 -7.18
C ARG A 24 12.00 8.22 -7.41
N LEU A 25 13.19 7.67 -7.18
CA LEU A 25 13.40 6.25 -6.95
C LEU A 25 14.51 6.08 -5.91
N VAL A 26 14.14 5.67 -4.71
CA VAL A 26 15.05 5.33 -3.62
C VAL A 26 14.74 3.90 -3.18
N ILE A 27 15.76 3.05 -3.19
CA ILE A 27 15.69 1.68 -2.71
C ILE A 27 16.79 1.58 -1.65
N SER A 28 16.42 1.25 -0.42
CA SER A 28 17.41 1.09 0.65
C SER A 28 18.16 -0.22 0.53
N ASP A 29 19.26 -0.35 1.27
CA ASP A 29 19.87 -1.66 1.49
C ASP A 29 18.87 -2.61 2.21
N PRO A 30 18.99 -3.93 2.01
CA PRO A 30 18.25 -4.92 2.80
C PRO A 30 18.54 -4.78 4.30
N THR A 31 17.60 -5.22 5.13
CA THR A 31 17.80 -5.35 6.57
C THR A 31 18.23 -6.79 6.94
N ASN A 32 18.44 -7.04 8.23
CA ASN A 32 18.88 -8.31 8.79
C ASN A 32 17.75 -9.03 9.55
N LEU A 33 17.98 -10.30 9.82
CA LEU A 33 17.01 -11.17 10.49
C LEU A 33 16.69 -10.72 11.92
N ASP A 34 17.67 -10.14 12.65
CA ASP A 34 17.47 -9.72 14.03
C ASP A 34 16.49 -8.53 14.09
N GLU A 35 16.60 -7.56 13.17
CA GLU A 35 15.66 -6.44 13.08
C GLU A 35 14.24 -6.92 12.78
N ILE A 36 14.07 -7.77 11.76
CA ILE A 36 12.75 -8.33 11.42
C ILE A 36 12.17 -9.11 12.60
N THR A 37 12.98 -9.97 13.24
CA THR A 37 12.51 -10.80 14.36
C THR A 37 12.12 -9.94 15.55
N ASN A 38 12.86 -8.86 15.84
CA ASN A 38 12.50 -7.92 16.90
C ASN A 38 11.16 -7.23 16.62
N VAL A 39 10.94 -6.77 15.39
CA VAL A 39 9.67 -6.17 14.96
C VAL A 39 8.52 -7.17 15.06
N GLU A 40 8.69 -8.39 14.53
CA GLU A 40 7.67 -9.44 14.59
C GLU A 40 7.30 -9.81 16.03
N ASN A 41 8.29 -9.88 16.93
CA ASN A 41 8.06 -10.13 18.35
C ASN A 41 7.27 -8.98 19.00
N ASN A 42 7.63 -7.72 18.72
CA ASN A 42 6.93 -6.55 19.25
C ASN A 42 5.49 -6.44 18.71
N LEU A 43 5.27 -6.83 17.46
CA LEU A 43 3.94 -6.89 16.84
C LEU A 43 3.13 -8.13 17.27
N SER A 44 3.77 -9.11 17.91
CA SER A 44 3.21 -10.45 18.15
C SER A 44 2.64 -11.08 16.87
N PHE A 45 3.30 -10.85 15.74
CA PHE A 45 2.86 -11.25 14.41
C PHE A 45 4.06 -11.55 13.52
N ARG A 46 4.04 -12.69 12.82
CA ARG A 46 5.07 -13.04 11.84
C ARG A 46 4.68 -12.50 10.47
N LEU A 47 5.57 -11.72 9.85
CA LEU A 47 5.35 -11.18 8.51
C LEU A 47 5.29 -12.31 7.46
N PRO A 48 4.54 -12.13 6.36
CA PRO A 48 4.53 -13.08 5.25
C PRO A 48 5.94 -13.37 4.74
N GLU A 49 6.23 -14.62 4.38
CA GLU A 49 7.58 -15.03 3.94
C GLU A 49 8.07 -14.22 2.73
N SER A 50 7.17 -13.88 1.80
CA SER A 50 7.49 -13.03 0.66
C SER A 50 7.97 -11.64 1.06
N LEU A 51 7.30 -11.00 2.02
CA LEU A 51 7.67 -9.69 2.54
C LEU A 51 8.99 -9.78 3.32
N ARG A 52 9.17 -10.83 4.12
CA ARG A 52 10.46 -11.10 4.80
C ARG A 52 11.61 -11.26 3.82
N ASN A 53 11.42 -12.02 2.75
CA ASN A 53 12.45 -12.24 1.74
C ASN A 53 12.79 -10.94 1.02
N LEU A 54 11.79 -10.11 0.69
CA LEU A 54 12.03 -8.76 0.17
C LEU A 54 12.93 -7.95 1.11
N TYR A 55 12.61 -7.93 2.40
CA TYR A 55 13.39 -7.17 3.39
C TYR A 55 14.82 -7.69 3.60
N LEU A 56 15.01 -9.01 3.57
CA LEU A 56 16.32 -9.64 3.81
C LEU A 56 17.23 -9.66 2.58
N GLU A 57 16.64 -9.75 1.39
CA GLU A 57 17.39 -10.01 0.16
C GLU A 57 17.41 -8.82 -0.80
N ASN A 58 16.45 -7.91 -0.71
CA ASN A 58 16.27 -6.86 -1.71
C ASN A 58 16.36 -5.44 -1.16
N ALA A 59 15.50 -5.06 -0.21
CA ALA A 59 15.43 -3.69 0.30
C ALA A 59 14.67 -3.60 1.61
N ALA A 60 15.16 -2.85 2.59
CA ALA A 60 14.40 -2.52 3.79
C ALA A 60 13.25 -1.55 3.50
N SER A 61 13.38 -0.62 2.56
CA SER A 61 12.32 0.31 2.15
C SER A 61 12.45 0.70 0.68
N ILE A 62 11.33 1.14 0.09
CA ILE A 62 11.25 1.54 -1.32
C ILE A 62 10.42 2.82 -1.42
N HIS A 63 10.94 3.84 -2.09
CA HIS A 63 10.21 5.05 -2.45
C HIS A 63 10.31 5.32 -3.95
N LEU A 64 9.24 5.01 -4.69
CA LEU A 64 9.06 5.37 -6.10
C LEU A 64 7.98 6.45 -6.18
N VAL A 65 8.22 7.52 -6.93
CA VAL A 65 7.21 8.50 -7.31
C VAL A 65 7.35 8.77 -8.79
N TRP A 66 6.23 8.74 -9.52
CA TRP A 66 6.17 9.18 -10.90
C TRP A 66 4.90 9.97 -11.16
N THR A 67 4.97 10.86 -12.13
CA THR A 67 3.84 11.65 -12.63
C THR A 67 3.74 11.56 -14.13
N ALA A 68 2.55 11.82 -14.65
CA ALA A 68 2.27 11.89 -16.07
C ALA A 68 1.29 13.02 -16.37
N GLU A 69 1.34 13.54 -17.59
CA GLU A 69 0.28 14.43 -18.06
C GLU A 69 -1.06 13.68 -18.16
N LYS A 70 -2.17 14.36 -17.84
CA LYS A 70 -3.52 13.73 -17.87
C LYS A 70 -3.90 13.22 -19.26
N GLU A 71 -3.29 13.76 -20.32
CA GLU A 71 -3.49 13.34 -21.70
C GLU A 71 -2.93 11.93 -21.97
N VAL A 72 -1.93 11.50 -21.19
CA VAL A 72 -1.27 10.20 -21.33
C VAL A 72 -2.20 9.06 -20.89
N PHE A 73 -2.71 9.15 -19.65
CA PHE A 73 -3.50 8.07 -19.03
C PHE A 73 -4.91 8.47 -18.55
N GLY A 74 -5.22 9.76 -18.48
CA GLY A 74 -6.42 10.28 -17.85
C GLY A 74 -6.14 10.94 -16.50
N SER A 75 -7.13 11.65 -15.96
CA SER A 75 -6.98 12.39 -14.69
C SER A 75 -6.74 11.49 -13.48
N GLU A 76 -7.29 10.27 -13.50
CA GLU A 76 -7.19 9.29 -12.40
C GLU A 76 -5.86 8.53 -12.38
N CYS A 77 -5.18 8.47 -13.52
CA CYS A 77 -3.96 7.67 -13.70
C CYS A 77 -2.71 8.53 -13.98
N LYS A 78 -2.69 9.75 -13.47
CA LYS A 78 -1.64 10.75 -13.74
C LYS A 78 -0.47 10.74 -12.74
N ARG A 79 -0.50 9.84 -11.75
CA ARG A 79 0.57 9.66 -10.77
C ARG A 79 0.60 8.22 -10.27
N GLY A 80 1.75 7.80 -9.79
CA GLY A 80 1.88 6.57 -9.03
C GLY A 80 2.99 6.68 -8.01
N GLU A 81 2.80 5.95 -6.91
CA GLU A 81 3.69 6.02 -5.78
C GLU A 81 3.78 4.65 -5.09
N ILE A 82 5.01 4.26 -4.77
CA ILE A 82 5.29 3.22 -3.79
C ILE A 82 6.02 3.89 -2.66
N ARG A 83 5.52 3.78 -1.43
CA ARG A 83 6.27 4.08 -0.23
C ARG A 83 6.20 2.90 0.72
N LEU A 84 6.96 1.86 0.41
CA LEU A 84 7.09 0.66 1.25
C LEU A 84 7.87 1.03 2.50
N LEU A 85 7.23 0.88 3.66
CA LEU A 85 7.84 1.10 4.96
C LEU A 85 8.88 0.03 5.30
N SER A 86 9.94 0.43 6.00
CA SER A 86 10.84 -0.52 6.66
C SER A 86 10.18 -1.24 7.84
N PRO A 87 10.70 -2.40 8.28
CA PRO A 87 10.13 -3.10 9.42
C PRO A 87 10.01 -2.23 10.68
N SER A 88 11.03 -1.42 10.95
CA SER A 88 11.00 -0.47 12.06
C SER A 88 9.92 0.60 11.88
N GLU A 89 9.77 1.17 10.68
CA GLU A 89 8.69 2.12 10.38
C GLU A 89 7.31 1.48 10.49
N ILE A 90 7.11 0.24 10.01
CA ILE A 90 5.83 -0.48 10.18
C ILE A 90 5.43 -0.53 11.65
N TYR A 91 6.39 -0.84 12.53
CA TYR A 91 6.13 -0.87 13.96
C TYR A 91 5.78 0.50 14.52
N GLU A 92 6.51 1.56 14.14
CA GLU A 92 6.23 2.94 14.57
C GLU A 92 4.83 3.40 14.15
N TYR A 93 4.47 3.27 12.86
CA TYR A 93 3.15 3.65 12.37
C TYR A 93 2.04 2.82 13.04
N TYR A 94 2.27 1.52 13.25
CA TYR A 94 1.30 0.69 13.95
C TYR A 94 1.11 1.14 15.41
N GLN A 95 2.16 1.55 16.12
CA GLN A 95 2.01 2.09 17.48
C GLN A 95 1.21 3.39 17.50
N ASP A 96 1.45 4.28 16.54
CA ASP A 96 0.68 5.53 16.40
C ASP A 96 -0.80 5.24 16.12
N MET A 97 -1.09 4.30 15.22
CA MET A 97 -2.46 3.81 14.97
C MET A 97 -3.13 3.28 16.24
N ILE A 98 -2.42 2.46 17.03
CA ILE A 98 -2.95 1.93 18.29
C ILE A 98 -3.18 3.03 19.33
N ALA A 99 -2.32 4.03 19.40
CA ALA A 99 -2.51 5.17 20.30
C ALA A 99 -3.78 5.95 19.97
N ILE A 100 -4.06 6.17 18.68
CA ILE A 100 -5.31 6.80 18.20
C ILE A 100 -6.53 5.96 18.61
N VAL A 101 -6.50 4.64 18.35
CA VAL A 101 -7.59 3.73 18.75
C VAL A 101 -7.86 3.81 20.25
N GLN A 102 -6.80 3.85 21.08
CA GLN A 102 -6.93 3.97 22.53
C GLN A 102 -7.55 5.30 22.96
N GLU A 103 -7.16 6.40 22.31
CA GLU A 103 -7.72 7.73 22.58
C GLU A 103 -9.23 7.75 22.32
N TYR A 104 -9.66 7.27 21.14
CA TYR A 104 -11.08 7.18 20.78
C TYR A 104 -11.85 6.23 21.71
N THR A 105 -11.27 5.07 22.05
CA THR A 105 -11.91 4.11 22.97
C THR A 105 -12.14 4.69 24.38
N LEU A 106 -11.28 5.59 24.84
CA LEU A 106 -11.36 6.18 26.19
C LEU A 106 -12.20 7.46 26.25
N HIS A 107 -12.22 8.24 25.18
CA HIS A 107 -12.72 9.61 25.19
C HIS A 107 -13.92 9.86 24.30
N ASP A 108 -14.17 8.99 23.31
CA ASP A 108 -15.29 9.17 22.40
C ASP A 108 -16.52 8.38 22.87
N ASN A 109 -17.65 9.06 22.94
CA ASN A 109 -18.96 8.47 23.21
C ASN A 109 -19.85 8.48 21.96
N GLU A 110 -19.36 9.00 20.83
CA GLU A 110 -20.04 8.93 19.56
C GLU A 110 -19.92 7.53 18.97
N ASN A 111 -21.08 6.98 18.63
CA ASN A 111 -21.18 5.69 17.97
C ASN A 111 -21.39 5.96 16.48
N SER A 112 -20.30 6.20 15.76
CA SER A 112 -20.29 6.36 14.31
C SER A 112 -19.69 5.11 13.64
N GLU A 113 -20.11 4.81 12.41
CA GLU A 113 -19.55 3.70 11.63
C GLU A 113 -18.03 3.87 11.41
N GLY A 114 -17.56 5.11 11.33
CA GLY A 114 -16.14 5.45 11.21
C GLY A 114 -15.33 5.11 12.46
N VAL A 115 -15.85 5.45 13.64
CA VAL A 115 -15.23 5.12 14.93
C VAL A 115 -15.29 3.61 15.17
N GLU A 116 -16.38 2.94 14.77
CA GLU A 116 -16.45 1.48 14.81
C GLU A 116 -15.35 0.84 13.95
N ALA A 117 -15.21 1.25 12.68
CA ALA A 117 -14.15 0.77 11.79
C ALA A 117 -12.74 1.02 12.34
N LEU A 118 -12.48 2.23 12.89
CA LEU A 118 -11.23 2.54 13.58
C LEU A 118 -10.92 1.52 14.69
N ILE A 119 -11.89 1.26 15.57
CA ILE A 119 -11.70 0.38 16.73
C ILE A 119 -11.58 -1.09 16.33
N THR A 120 -12.34 -1.53 15.32
CA THR A 120 -12.36 -2.94 14.91
C THR A 120 -11.19 -3.32 14.01
N ASP A 121 -10.83 -2.45 13.07
CA ASP A 121 -10.00 -2.83 11.94
C ASP A 121 -8.53 -2.49 12.17
N TRP A 122 -8.24 -1.27 12.63
CA TRP A 122 -6.86 -0.77 12.75
C TRP A 122 -5.96 -1.66 13.61
N PRO A 123 -6.40 -2.21 14.76
CA PRO A 123 -5.54 -3.09 15.56
C PRO A 123 -5.11 -4.38 14.85
N GLY A 124 -5.94 -4.83 13.90
CA GLY A 124 -5.69 -6.01 13.08
C GLY A 124 -4.80 -5.75 11.88
N TRP A 125 -4.48 -4.50 11.55
CA TRP A 125 -3.92 -4.11 10.25
C TRP A 125 -2.52 -3.50 10.42
N LEU A 126 -1.58 -3.90 9.57
CA LEU A 126 -0.20 -3.39 9.55
C LEU A 126 0.00 -2.53 8.30
N PRO A 127 0.28 -1.23 8.42
CA PRO A 127 0.50 -0.37 7.26
C PRO A 127 1.79 -0.82 6.55
N LEU A 128 1.70 -1.14 5.26
CA LEU A 128 2.85 -1.51 4.44
C LEU A 128 3.27 -0.38 3.51
N PHE A 129 2.29 0.27 2.88
CA PHE A 129 2.50 1.37 1.94
C PHE A 129 1.73 2.61 2.40
N ILE A 130 2.39 3.76 2.49
CA ILE A 130 1.79 5.02 2.94
C ILE A 130 1.64 5.99 1.78
N PHE A 131 0.44 6.52 1.58
CA PHE A 131 0.16 7.58 0.62
C PHE A 131 0.40 8.97 1.23
N PRO A 132 0.65 10.02 0.41
CA PRO A 132 0.94 11.37 0.91
C PRO A 132 -0.15 12.00 1.77
N ASN A 133 -1.40 11.58 1.58
CA ASN A 133 -2.56 12.04 2.36
C ASN A 133 -2.70 11.34 3.71
N GLY A 134 -1.90 10.30 4.01
CA GLY A 134 -1.97 9.52 5.24
C GLY A 134 -2.68 8.18 5.07
N ASP A 135 -3.36 7.94 3.95
CA ASP A 135 -3.96 6.64 3.66
C ASP A 135 -2.88 5.57 3.51
N SER A 136 -3.29 4.31 3.59
CA SER A 136 -2.35 3.21 3.44
C SER A 136 -2.94 1.94 2.86
N PHE A 137 -2.07 1.15 2.25
CA PHE A 137 -2.36 -0.27 2.04
C PHE A 137 -1.81 -1.05 3.23
N CYS A 138 -2.72 -1.71 3.95
CA CYS A 138 -2.41 -2.45 5.15
C CYS A 138 -2.48 -3.96 4.93
N LEU A 139 -1.54 -4.69 5.50
CA LEU A 139 -1.64 -6.14 5.66
C LEU A 139 -2.57 -6.48 6.82
N LYS A 140 -3.65 -7.20 6.54
CA LYS A 140 -4.54 -7.75 7.54
C LYS A 140 -3.90 -8.97 8.21
N LYS A 141 -3.66 -8.90 9.52
CA LYS A 141 -2.99 -9.97 10.28
C LYS A 141 -3.75 -11.29 10.23
N ASP A 142 -5.09 -11.23 10.22
CA ASP A 142 -5.96 -12.39 10.05
C ASP A 142 -6.32 -12.61 8.57
N GLY A 143 -5.52 -13.46 7.91
CA GLY A 143 -5.78 -13.90 6.53
C GLY A 143 -4.76 -13.39 5.51
N GLY A 144 -3.98 -12.36 5.83
CA GLY A 144 -2.89 -11.88 4.99
C GLY A 144 -3.31 -11.09 3.75
N GLN A 145 -4.60 -10.73 3.66
CA GLN A 145 -5.10 -9.83 2.62
C GLN A 145 -4.52 -8.42 2.79
N VAL A 146 -4.51 -7.66 1.71
CA VAL A 146 -4.15 -6.26 1.70
C VAL A 146 -5.42 -5.42 1.60
N MET A 147 -5.65 -4.56 2.58
CA MET A 147 -6.84 -3.71 2.71
C MET A 147 -6.47 -2.24 2.53
N PHE A 148 -7.41 -1.44 2.04
CA PHE A 148 -7.30 0.01 2.03
C PHE A 148 -7.64 0.56 3.42
N LEU A 149 -6.73 1.34 4.00
CA LEU A 149 -6.96 2.11 5.21
C LEU A 149 -7.04 3.59 4.83
N GLU A 150 -8.21 4.17 5.05
CA GLU A 150 -8.44 5.61 5.01
C GLU A 150 -8.09 6.23 6.37
N HIS A 151 -7.22 7.25 6.39
CA HIS A 151 -6.68 7.81 7.62
C HIS A 151 -7.67 8.65 8.43
N ASN A 152 -8.66 9.24 7.76
CA ASN A 152 -9.73 10.09 8.30
C ASN A 152 -11.06 9.32 8.45
N VAL A 153 -11.01 7.98 8.54
CA VAL A 153 -12.21 7.12 8.67
C VAL A 153 -13.13 7.54 9.82
N MET A 154 -12.56 8.07 10.91
CA MET A 154 -13.31 8.53 12.08
C MET A 154 -14.09 9.83 11.83
N ASP A 155 -13.63 10.66 10.89
CA ASP A 155 -14.22 11.98 10.61
C ASP A 155 -15.30 11.89 9.51
N ASP A 156 -15.01 11.17 8.42
CA ASP A 156 -15.85 11.15 7.21
C ASP A 156 -16.59 9.82 6.99
N GLY A 157 -16.40 8.84 7.88
CA GLY A 157 -16.94 7.49 7.75
C GLY A 157 -16.10 6.58 6.84
N PRO A 158 -16.48 5.30 6.69
CA PRO A 158 -15.66 4.29 6.02
C PRO A 158 -15.76 4.32 4.48
N ASN A 159 -15.49 5.48 3.85
CA ASN A 159 -15.63 5.68 2.40
C ASN A 159 -14.88 4.61 1.58
N LEU A 160 -13.55 4.67 1.53
CA LEU A 160 -12.70 3.67 0.87
C LEU A 160 -12.15 2.65 1.87
N HIS A 161 -12.27 2.95 3.17
CA HIS A 161 -11.80 2.09 4.25
C HIS A 161 -12.37 0.66 4.12
N GLY A 162 -11.51 -0.34 4.25
CA GLY A 162 -11.91 -1.75 4.18
C GLY A 162 -12.09 -2.28 2.76
N LEU A 163 -11.79 -1.51 1.72
CA LEU A 163 -11.66 -2.04 0.37
C LEU A 163 -10.57 -3.11 0.31
N LEU A 164 -10.91 -4.26 -0.27
CA LEU A 164 -9.92 -5.27 -0.59
C LEU A 164 -9.07 -4.79 -1.76
N ILE A 165 -7.76 -4.74 -1.57
CA ILE A 165 -6.79 -4.36 -2.62
C ILE A 165 -6.14 -5.59 -3.24
N ALA A 166 -5.82 -6.60 -2.43
CA ALA A 166 -5.28 -7.88 -2.92
C ALA A 166 -5.48 -9.01 -1.91
N GLN A 167 -5.50 -10.27 -2.34
CA GLN A 167 -5.59 -11.42 -1.44
C GLN A 167 -4.29 -11.70 -0.69
N SER A 168 -3.16 -11.17 -1.20
CA SER A 168 -1.86 -11.32 -0.56
C SER A 168 -0.88 -10.23 -1.01
N PHE A 169 0.24 -10.10 -0.28
CA PHE A 169 1.34 -9.21 -0.65
C PHE A 169 1.92 -9.52 -2.05
N GLU A 170 2.09 -10.80 -2.38
CA GLU A 170 2.56 -11.26 -3.68
C GLU A 170 1.63 -10.79 -4.81
N GLU A 171 0.32 -10.94 -4.60
CA GLU A 171 -0.69 -10.55 -5.58
C GLU A 171 -0.73 -9.04 -5.74
N LEU A 172 -0.68 -8.28 -4.64
CA LEU A 172 -0.59 -6.82 -4.67
C LEU A 172 0.58 -6.38 -5.55
N MET A 173 1.79 -6.84 -5.23
CA MET A 173 3.00 -6.42 -5.95
C MET A 173 2.93 -6.73 -7.44
N LYS A 174 2.32 -7.87 -7.81
CA LYS A 174 2.12 -8.27 -9.20
C LYS A 174 1.07 -7.41 -9.91
N LYS A 175 -0.14 -7.28 -9.34
CA LYS A 175 -1.26 -6.59 -9.98
C LYS A 175 -1.02 -5.09 -10.02
N TRP A 176 -0.62 -4.49 -8.89
CA TRP A 176 -0.35 -3.06 -8.82
C TRP A 176 0.85 -2.67 -9.67
N GLY A 177 1.92 -3.48 -9.69
CA GLY A 177 3.05 -3.28 -10.60
C GLY A 177 2.68 -3.39 -12.08
N SER A 178 1.69 -4.23 -12.43
CA SER A 178 1.19 -4.34 -13.81
C SER A 178 0.50 -3.07 -14.33
N VAL A 179 0.09 -2.19 -13.42
CA VAL A 179 -0.50 -0.87 -13.72
C VAL A 179 0.43 0.27 -13.26
N GLY A 180 1.73 0.00 -13.18
CA GLY A 180 2.74 1.01 -12.90
C GLY A 180 2.71 1.56 -11.48
N TYR A 181 2.10 0.86 -10.52
CA TYR A 181 1.92 1.37 -9.15
C TYR A 181 1.14 2.69 -9.09
N VAL A 182 0.15 2.83 -9.98
CA VAL A 182 -0.72 4.01 -10.04
C VAL A 182 -1.44 4.25 -8.71
N ASP A 183 -1.52 5.51 -8.30
CA ASP A 183 -2.28 5.95 -7.13
C ASP A 183 -3.59 6.59 -7.59
N LEU A 184 -4.69 5.85 -7.43
CA LEU A 184 -6.02 6.29 -7.81
C LEU A 184 -6.62 7.20 -6.74
N TYR A 185 -7.37 8.21 -7.17
CA TYR A 185 -8.15 9.03 -6.24
C TYR A 185 -9.35 8.25 -5.69
N ASP A 186 -10.09 7.56 -6.55
CA ASP A 186 -11.18 6.66 -6.18
C ASP A 186 -10.82 5.20 -6.49
N TRP A 187 -10.46 4.45 -5.44
CA TRP A 187 -10.07 3.05 -5.58
C TRP A 187 -11.23 2.13 -5.98
N TYR A 188 -12.51 2.52 -5.83
CA TYR A 188 -13.64 1.74 -6.35
C TYR A 188 -13.59 1.55 -7.88
N GLU A 189 -12.97 2.49 -8.59
CA GLU A 189 -12.81 2.38 -10.05
C GLU A 189 -11.79 1.30 -10.44
N GLY A 190 -10.82 1.03 -9.57
CA GLY A 190 -9.70 0.12 -9.81
C GLY A 190 -9.87 -1.31 -9.26
N VAL A 191 -10.80 -1.52 -8.33
CA VAL A 191 -10.97 -2.82 -7.66
C VAL A 191 -12.30 -3.49 -7.97
N ASP A 192 -12.36 -4.79 -7.70
CA ASP A 192 -13.58 -5.58 -7.54
C ASP A 192 -13.54 -6.34 -6.20
N ASP A 193 -14.49 -7.26 -5.97
CA ASP A 193 -14.57 -8.06 -4.74
C ASP A 193 -13.34 -8.97 -4.51
N SER A 194 -12.43 -9.08 -5.49
CA SER A 194 -11.20 -9.88 -5.44
C SER A 194 -9.93 -9.03 -5.36
N GLY A 195 -10.04 -7.70 -5.30
CA GLY A 195 -8.91 -6.77 -5.26
C GLY A 195 -8.75 -5.95 -6.53
N ILE A 196 -7.53 -5.49 -6.82
CA ILE A 196 -7.20 -4.80 -8.07
C ILE A 196 -7.65 -5.67 -9.26
N ASP A 197 -8.46 -5.08 -10.15
CA ASP A 197 -8.98 -5.74 -11.35
C ASP A 197 -8.36 -5.11 -12.61
N LEU A 198 -7.41 -5.82 -13.21
CA LEU A 198 -6.73 -5.41 -14.44
C LEU A 198 -7.67 -5.32 -15.66
N GLY A 199 -8.89 -5.87 -15.57
CA GLY A 199 -9.93 -5.73 -16.58
C GLY A 199 -10.67 -4.39 -16.53
N LYS A 200 -10.51 -3.58 -15.47
CA LYS A 200 -11.15 -2.27 -15.35
C LYS A 200 -10.61 -1.30 -16.40
N GLY A 201 -11.54 -0.57 -17.03
CA GLY A 201 -11.21 0.38 -18.09
C GLY A 201 -10.24 1.49 -17.67
N ILE A 202 -10.22 1.85 -16.38
CA ILE A 202 -9.33 2.86 -15.81
C ILE A 202 -7.84 2.54 -16.05
N TYR A 203 -7.48 1.25 -16.10
CA TYR A 203 -6.10 0.81 -16.31
C TYR A 203 -5.73 0.56 -17.77
N SER A 204 -6.71 0.57 -18.69
CA SER A 204 -6.52 0.12 -20.07
C SER A 204 -5.32 0.78 -20.77
N LYS A 205 -5.20 2.11 -20.67
CA LYS A 205 -4.10 2.88 -21.27
C LYS A 205 -2.74 2.62 -20.61
N LEU A 206 -2.74 2.44 -19.28
CA LEU A 206 -1.51 2.11 -18.53
C LEU A 206 -0.99 0.75 -18.98
N ILE A 207 -1.88 -0.25 -19.02
CA ILE A 207 -1.53 -1.62 -19.43
C ILE A 207 -1.05 -1.64 -20.88
N GLU A 208 -1.74 -0.96 -21.80
CA GLU A 208 -1.37 -0.89 -23.23
C GLU A 208 0.01 -0.26 -23.47
N LYS A 209 0.41 0.69 -22.63
CA LYS A 209 1.68 1.42 -22.80
C LYS A 209 2.84 0.79 -22.03
N LEU A 210 2.58 0.07 -20.95
CA LEU A 210 3.59 -0.53 -20.09
C LEU A 210 4.04 -1.93 -20.55
N HIS A 211 3.19 -2.63 -21.31
CA HIS A 211 3.42 -4.01 -21.81
C HIS A 211 3.24 -4.10 -23.33
#